data_AF-A0A085MUL7-F1
#
_entry.id   AF-A0A085MUL7-F1
#
_cell.length_a   1.000
_cell.length_b   1.000
_cell.length_c   1.000
_cell.angle_alpha   90.00
_cell.angle_beta   90.00
_cell.angle_gamma   90.00
#
_symmetry.space_group_name_H-M   'P 1'
#
loop_
_entity.id
_entity.type
_entity.pdbx_description
1 polymer ?
#
loop_
_entity_poly.entity_id
_entity_poly.type
_entity_poly.pdbx_seq_one_letter_code
_entity_poly.pdbx_strand_id
1 'polypeptide(L)'
;MLFEDSGKREWIITAIRNLLCCMLKQANAGVQEFCCAYDRLIDFCKDSQNEHRIASELGERRVPMLSFYDVVSDFIILDAMDEMTHPPGAILAVVRNPILPGSTKEKILASIATSVIASKRNRLTVKDGFLKQFYDVMETVAPMFAWSLLGSDDKLRELFGCFRGHIVAFHSDIFNEEVVRFTDVSE
;
A
#
# COMPACT_ATOMS: atom_id res chain seq x y z
N MET A 1 -1.85 12.16 22.19
CA MET A 1 -2.34 11.78 20.83
C MET A 1 -2.11 10.29 20.60
N LEU A 2 -2.85 9.62 19.71
CA LEU A 2 -2.69 8.17 19.39
C LEU A 2 -1.24 7.80 18.94
N PHE A 3 -0.41 8.82 18.71
CA PHE A 3 0.96 8.78 18.19
C PHE A 3 2.07 9.15 19.18
N GLU A 4 1.78 9.27 20.49
CA GLU A 4 2.84 9.40 21.52
C GLU A 4 3.34 8.02 22.03
N ASP A 5 2.62 6.94 21.75
CA ASP A 5 2.94 5.59 22.20
C ASP A 5 3.80 4.85 21.16
N SER A 6 5.10 4.80 21.42
CA SER A 6 6.08 4.09 20.59
C SER A 6 5.78 2.60 20.42
N GLY A 7 5.09 1.98 21.39
CA GLY A 7 4.73 0.56 21.35
C GLY A 7 3.64 0.25 20.33
N LYS A 8 2.61 1.11 20.23
CA LYS A 8 1.53 0.96 19.23
C LYS A 8 2.07 1.09 17.81
N ARG A 9 2.97 2.05 17.58
CA ARG A 9 3.61 2.27 16.28
C ARG A 9 4.38 1.04 15.79
N GLU A 10 5.22 0.48 16.66
CA GLU A 10 6.03 -0.69 16.32
C GLU A 10 5.16 -1.94 16.07
N TRP A 11 4.07 -2.09 16.84
CA TRP A 11 3.09 -3.15 16.61
C TRP A 11 2.45 -3.05 15.22
N ILE A 12 2.01 -1.86 14.79
CA ILE A 12 1.39 -1.67 13.47
C ILE A 12 2.40 -1.96 12.35
N ILE A 13 3.63 -1.46 12.46
CA ILE A 13 4.70 -1.71 11.48
C ILE A 13 4.90 -3.22 11.29
N THR A 14 4.93 -3.95 12.41
CA THR A 14 5.10 -5.40 12.42
C THR A 14 3.87 -6.12 11.86
N ALA A 15 2.66 -5.68 12.22
CA ALA A 15 1.41 -6.27 11.78
C ALA A 15 1.23 -6.17 10.25
N ILE A 16 1.44 -4.97 9.67
CA ILE A 16 1.37 -4.75 8.22
C ILE A 16 2.39 -5.63 7.49
N ARG A 17 3.64 -5.64 7.97
CA ARG A 17 4.71 -6.48 7.40
C ARG A 17 4.31 -7.96 7.39
N ASN A 18 3.85 -8.48 8.52
CA ASN A 18 3.48 -9.89 8.65
C ASN A 18 2.31 -10.26 7.75
N LEU A 19 1.31 -9.39 7.67
CA LEU A 19 0.13 -9.61 6.84
C LEU A 19 0.48 -9.65 5.35
N LEU A 20 1.26 -8.69 4.86
CA LEU A 20 1.72 -8.67 3.47
C LEU A 20 2.64 -9.86 3.15
N CYS A 21 3.52 -10.25 4.08
CA CYS A 21 4.30 -11.49 3.96
C CYS A 21 3.42 -12.74 3.84
N CYS A 22 2.35 -12.84 4.63
CA CYS A 22 1.41 -13.96 4.54
C CYS A 22 0.69 -13.98 3.19
N MET A 23 0.24 -12.82 2.69
CA MET A 23 -0.41 -12.72 1.38
C MET A 23 0.53 -13.07 0.24
N LEU A 24 1.78 -12.60 0.27
CA LEU A 24 2.81 -12.97 -0.71
C LEU A 24 3.06 -14.48 -0.72
N LYS A 25 3.19 -15.11 0.47
CA LYS A 25 3.35 -16.57 0.57
C LYS A 25 2.14 -17.32 0.02
N GLN A 26 0.92 -16.84 0.31
CA GLN A 26 -0.32 -17.42 -0.22
C GLN A 26 -0.38 -17.30 -1.75
N ALA A 27 0.17 -16.23 -2.32
CA ALA A 27 0.32 -16.02 -3.76
C ALA A 27 1.54 -16.74 -4.36
N ASN A 28 2.20 -17.64 -3.62
CA ASN A 28 3.44 -18.32 -4.03
C ASN A 28 4.58 -17.38 -4.46
N ALA A 29 4.59 -16.15 -3.93
CA ALA A 29 5.62 -15.14 -4.19
C ALA A 29 6.71 -15.14 -3.10
N GLY A 30 7.91 -14.71 -3.47
CA GLY A 30 9.01 -14.50 -2.52
C GLY A 30 8.76 -13.28 -1.62
N VAL A 31 9.17 -13.38 -0.35
CA VAL A 31 8.98 -12.30 0.65
C VAL A 31 10.25 -11.47 0.92
N GLN A 32 11.41 -11.94 0.49
CA GLN A 32 12.69 -11.33 0.85
C GLN A 32 12.83 -9.90 0.32
N GLU A 33 12.53 -9.69 -0.96
CA GLU A 33 12.62 -8.38 -1.60
C GLU A 33 11.64 -7.39 -0.97
N PHE A 34 10.41 -7.84 -0.70
CA PHE A 34 9.41 -7.07 0.04
C PHE A 34 9.93 -6.67 1.42
N CYS A 35 10.43 -7.63 2.21
CA CYS A 35 10.96 -7.38 3.54
C CYS A 35 12.08 -6.31 3.53
N CYS A 36 13.02 -6.42 2.60
CA CYS A 36 14.11 -5.46 2.48
C CYS A 36 13.62 -4.07 2.04
N ALA A 37 12.66 -4.00 1.10
CA ALA A 37 12.08 -2.72 0.68
C ALA A 37 11.26 -2.07 1.81
N TYR A 38 10.50 -2.87 2.53
CA TYR A 38 9.68 -2.42 3.65
C TYR A 38 10.55 -1.86 4.78
N ASP A 39 11.60 -2.58 5.19
CA ASP A 39 12.53 -2.10 6.22
C ASP A 39 13.18 -0.77 5.82
N ARG A 40 13.62 -0.63 4.56
CA ARG A 40 14.17 0.64 4.05
C ARG A 40 13.15 1.79 4.11
N LEU A 41 11.89 1.52 3.78
CA LEU A 41 10.81 2.51 3.87
C LEU A 41 10.61 2.94 5.34
N ILE A 42 10.56 1.98 6.26
CA ILE A 42 10.41 2.26 7.70
C ILE A 42 11.60 3.06 8.23
N ASP A 43 12.83 2.67 7.90
CA ASP A 43 14.04 3.38 8.32
C ASP A 43 14.07 4.81 7.78
N PHE A 44 13.71 5.01 6.50
CA PHE A 44 13.58 6.33 5.89
C PHE A 44 12.58 7.22 6.65
N CYS A 45 11.45 6.64 7.08
CA CYS A 45 10.41 7.37 7.82
C CYS A 45 10.76 7.61 9.29
N LYS A 46 11.60 6.76 9.90
CA LYS A 46 12.07 6.94 11.29
C LYS A 46 13.15 8.02 11.41
N ASP A 47 13.83 8.35 10.32
CA ASP A 47 14.84 9.40 10.31
C ASP A 47 14.21 10.81 10.29
N SER A 48 14.37 11.53 11.40
CA SER A 48 13.94 12.93 11.57
C SER A 48 14.43 13.88 10.47
N GLN A 49 15.56 13.60 9.84
CA GLN A 49 16.09 14.45 8.76
C GLN A 49 15.22 14.38 7.49
N ASN A 50 14.43 13.33 7.33
CA ASN A 50 13.53 13.15 6.19
C ASN A 50 12.14 13.74 6.42
N GLU A 51 11.80 14.19 7.64
CA GLU A 51 10.46 14.65 7.99
C GLU A 51 9.97 15.79 7.08
N HIS A 52 10.80 16.81 6.85
CA HIS A 52 10.47 17.90 5.93
C HIS A 52 10.31 17.46 4.48
N ARG A 53 11.11 16.48 4.02
CA ARG A 53 11.02 15.93 2.66
C ARG A 53 9.72 15.15 2.48
N ILE A 54 9.38 14.30 3.46
CA ILE A 54 8.12 13.56 3.51
C ILE A 54 6.95 14.56 3.49
N ALA A 55 6.99 15.61 4.33
CA ALA A 55 5.96 16.65 4.37
C ALA A 55 5.75 17.30 3.00
N SER A 56 6.84 17.69 2.35
CA SER A 56 6.81 18.35 1.05
C SER A 56 6.23 17.45 -0.05
N GLU A 57 6.71 16.21 -0.16
CA GLU A 57 6.23 15.25 -1.17
C GLU A 57 4.75 14.90 -1.01
N LEU A 58 4.25 14.85 0.22
CA LEU A 58 2.85 14.57 0.52
C LEU A 58 1.96 15.80 0.31
N GLY A 59 2.45 16.98 0.69
CA GLY A 59 1.76 18.26 0.49
C GLY A 59 1.47 18.56 -0.98
N GLU A 60 2.42 18.25 -1.89
CA GLU A 60 2.22 18.37 -3.35
C GLU A 60 1.05 17.52 -3.87
N ARG A 61 0.75 16.41 -3.20
CA ARG A 61 -0.33 15.50 -3.54
C ARG A 61 -1.61 15.76 -2.77
N ARG A 62 -1.68 16.86 -2.01
CA ARG A 62 -2.80 17.23 -1.13
C ARG A 62 -3.14 16.15 -0.11
N VAL A 63 -2.17 15.33 0.26
CA VAL A 63 -2.33 14.34 1.33
C VAL A 63 -2.01 15.05 2.64
N PRO A 64 -2.99 15.27 3.53
CA PRO A 64 -2.72 15.87 4.81
C PRO A 64 -1.72 14.99 5.58
N MET A 65 -0.74 15.64 6.23
CA MET A 65 0.27 14.99 7.07
C MET A 65 -0.39 14.47 8.36
N LEU A 66 -1.25 13.44 8.27
CA LEU A 66 -1.97 12.94 9.44
C LEU A 66 -1.27 11.75 10.10
N SER A 67 -0.51 10.94 9.38
CA SER A 67 0.57 10.09 9.89
C SER A 67 1.15 9.25 8.74
N PHE A 68 2.30 8.62 8.95
CA PHE A 68 2.89 7.59 8.07
C PHE A 68 1.86 6.55 7.59
N TYR A 69 0.87 6.22 8.43
CA TYR A 69 -0.09 5.16 8.16
C TYR A 69 -1.27 5.58 7.32
N ASP A 70 -1.68 6.85 7.36
CA ASP A 70 -2.74 7.37 6.49
C ASP A 70 -2.21 7.49 5.06
N VAL A 71 -0.95 7.89 4.92
CA VAL A 71 -0.23 7.93 3.65
C VAL A 71 -0.04 6.53 3.09
N VAL A 72 0.45 5.57 3.89
CA VAL A 72 0.66 4.18 3.43
C VAL A 72 -0.67 3.49 3.16
N SER A 73 -1.71 3.73 3.96
CA SER A 73 -3.05 3.18 3.74
C SER A 73 -3.68 3.76 2.48
N ASP A 74 -3.73 5.07 2.31
CA ASP A 74 -4.32 5.71 1.13
C ASP A 74 -3.48 5.52 -0.13
N PHE A 75 -2.15 5.51 -0.08
CA PHE A 75 -1.34 5.29 -1.29
C PHE A 75 -1.23 3.82 -1.72
N ILE A 76 -1.07 2.86 -0.78
CA ILE A 76 -0.98 1.44 -1.15
C ILE A 76 -2.33 0.94 -1.67
N ILE A 77 -3.43 1.41 -1.06
CA ILE A 77 -4.78 0.96 -1.37
C ILE A 77 -5.42 1.85 -2.42
N LEU A 78 -5.50 3.18 -2.29
CA LEU A 78 -6.28 3.97 -3.25
C LEU A 78 -5.60 4.11 -4.61
N ASP A 79 -4.29 4.37 -4.72
CA ASP A 79 -3.70 4.66 -6.03
C ASP A 79 -3.41 3.39 -6.87
N ALA A 80 -3.23 2.24 -6.22
CA ALA A 80 -3.11 0.95 -6.90
C ALA A 80 -4.48 0.28 -7.07
N MET A 81 -5.35 0.33 -6.05
CA MET A 81 -6.66 -0.30 -6.16
C MET A 81 -7.64 0.53 -6.96
N ASP A 82 -7.61 1.86 -7.02
CA ASP A 82 -8.62 2.61 -7.80
C ASP A 82 -8.51 2.33 -9.31
N GLU A 83 -7.29 2.17 -9.84
CA GLU A 83 -7.06 1.69 -11.20
C GLU A 83 -7.45 0.21 -11.40
N MET A 84 -7.44 -0.60 -10.34
CA MET A 84 -7.76 -2.04 -10.39
C MET A 84 -9.21 -2.36 -9.99
N THR A 85 -9.91 -1.48 -9.27
CA THR A 85 -11.35 -1.55 -8.94
C THR A 85 -12.17 -0.96 -10.08
N HIS A 86 -11.60 -0.01 -10.83
CA HIS A 86 -12.12 0.50 -12.10
C HIS A 86 -11.21 0.11 -13.29
N PRO A 87 -10.97 -1.21 -13.51
CA PRO A 87 -10.02 -1.67 -14.51
C PRO A 87 -10.44 -1.24 -15.93
N PRO A 88 -9.52 -0.72 -16.76
CA PRO A 88 -9.78 -0.44 -18.16
C PRO A 88 -10.36 -1.67 -18.88
N GLY A 89 -11.16 -1.44 -19.93
CA GLY A 89 -11.84 -2.51 -20.68
C GLY A 89 -10.91 -3.62 -21.17
N ALA A 90 -9.65 -3.29 -21.50
CA ALA A 90 -8.62 -4.25 -21.88
C ALA A 90 -8.25 -5.22 -20.75
N ILE A 91 -8.16 -4.75 -19.50
CA ILE A 91 -7.90 -5.60 -18.33
C ILE A 91 -9.11 -6.51 -18.07
N LEU A 92 -10.32 -5.95 -18.13
CA LEU A 92 -11.55 -6.73 -17.96
C LEU A 92 -11.68 -7.84 -19.01
N ALA A 93 -11.29 -7.58 -20.26
CA ALA A 93 -11.30 -8.58 -21.31
C ALA A 93 -10.39 -9.78 -20.98
N VAL A 94 -9.21 -9.56 -20.39
CA VAL A 94 -8.30 -10.62 -19.95
C VAL A 94 -8.92 -11.43 -18.80
N VAL A 95 -9.41 -10.72 -17.77
CA VAL A 95 -9.97 -11.35 -16.56
C VAL A 95 -11.20 -12.21 -16.90
N ARG A 96 -12.07 -11.70 -17.77
CA ARG A 96 -13.32 -12.35 -18.15
C ARG A 96 -13.17 -13.39 -19.25
N ASN A 97 -11.98 -13.55 -19.84
CA ASN A 97 -11.78 -14.52 -20.91
C ASN A 97 -11.86 -15.97 -20.37
N PRO A 98 -12.85 -16.79 -20.75
CA PRO A 98 -12.99 -18.15 -20.22
C PRO A 98 -11.94 -19.13 -20.79
N ILE A 99 -11.30 -18.77 -21.90
CA ILE A 99 -10.30 -19.60 -22.58
C ILE A 99 -8.94 -19.48 -21.87
N LEU A 100 -8.63 -18.32 -21.29
CA LEU A 100 -7.34 -18.11 -20.64
C LEU A 100 -7.27 -18.86 -19.29
N PRO A 101 -6.24 -19.71 -19.10
CA PRO A 101 -5.98 -20.34 -17.80
C PRO A 101 -5.75 -19.29 -16.70
N GLY A 102 -6.10 -19.64 -15.46
CA GLY A 102 -5.91 -18.75 -14.30
C GLY A 102 -4.47 -18.26 -14.15
N SER A 103 -3.49 -19.15 -14.28
CA SER A 103 -2.06 -18.79 -14.22
C SER A 103 -1.61 -17.87 -15.36
N THR A 104 -2.28 -17.89 -16.52
CA THR A 104 -2.02 -16.94 -17.61
C THR A 104 -2.61 -15.57 -17.28
N LYS A 105 -3.82 -15.52 -16.74
CA LYS A 105 -4.44 -14.28 -16.27
C LYS A 105 -3.62 -13.63 -15.17
N GLU A 106 -3.13 -14.42 -14.22
CA GLU A 106 -2.26 -13.98 -13.13
C GLU A 106 -0.99 -13.31 -13.66
N LYS A 107 -0.28 -13.95 -14.60
CA LYS A 107 0.92 -13.37 -15.22
C LYS A 107 0.66 -12.06 -15.97
N ILE A 108 -0.47 -11.98 -16.69
CA ILE A 108 -0.84 -10.76 -17.41
C ILE A 108 -1.15 -9.64 -16.42
N LEU A 109 -1.94 -9.91 -15.39
CA LEU A 109 -2.26 -8.94 -14.35
C LEU A 109 -1.01 -8.48 -13.60
N ALA A 110 -0.11 -9.39 -13.26
CA ALA A 110 1.18 -9.09 -12.67
C ALA A 110 2.00 -8.13 -13.55
N SER A 111 2.13 -8.42 -14.85
CA SER A 111 2.87 -7.57 -15.79
C SER A 111 2.27 -6.17 -15.93
N ILE A 112 0.94 -6.07 -15.95
CA ILE A 112 0.23 -4.79 -15.98
C ILE A 112 0.51 -4.00 -14.70
N ALA A 113 0.34 -4.62 -13.53
CA ALA A 113 0.58 -3.98 -12.24
C ALA A 113 2.01 -3.46 -12.13
N THR A 114 3.00 -4.27 -12.48
CA THR A 114 4.42 -3.85 -12.50
C THR A 114 4.65 -2.68 -13.45
N SER A 115 4.03 -2.67 -14.63
CA SER A 115 4.17 -1.57 -15.60
C SER A 115 3.59 -0.25 -15.09
N VAL A 116 2.46 -0.31 -14.37
CA VAL A 116 1.86 0.86 -13.72
C VAL A 116 2.80 1.44 -12.68
N ILE A 117 3.33 0.61 -11.77
CA ILE A 117 4.26 1.07 -10.74
C ILE A 117 5.54 1.64 -11.36
N ALA A 118 6.11 0.97 -12.36
CA ALA A 118 7.30 1.46 -13.07
C ALA A 118 7.04 2.83 -13.75
N SER A 119 5.86 3.03 -14.35
CA SER A 119 5.45 4.30 -14.93
C SER A 119 5.34 5.40 -13.88
N LYS A 120 4.68 5.13 -12.74
CA LYS A 120 4.56 6.08 -11.62
C LYS A 120 5.94 6.45 -11.05
N ARG A 121 6.84 5.48 -10.93
CA ARG A 121 8.22 5.67 -10.48
C ARG A 121 9.02 6.55 -11.45
N ASN A 122 8.91 6.33 -12.76
CA ASN A 122 9.61 7.12 -13.78
C ASN A 122 9.18 8.59 -13.82
N ARG A 123 7.99 8.90 -13.32
CA ARG A 123 7.46 10.27 -13.21
C ARG A 123 7.89 11.00 -11.95
N LEU A 124 8.64 10.35 -11.05
CA LEU A 124 9.14 10.99 -9.85
C LEU A 124 10.19 12.06 -10.18
N THR A 125 9.95 13.27 -9.69
CA THR A 125 10.90 14.38 -9.71
C THR A 125 11.99 14.19 -8.65
N VAL A 126 11.61 13.70 -7.47
CA VAL A 126 12.52 13.41 -6.35
C VAL A 126 12.97 11.95 -6.42
N LYS A 127 14.25 11.73 -6.78
CA LYS A 127 14.79 10.37 -7.00
C LYS A 127 15.15 9.61 -5.72
N ASP A 128 15.27 10.31 -4.60
CA ASP A 128 15.57 9.72 -3.30
C ASP A 128 14.41 9.96 -2.30
N GLY A 129 13.20 10.16 -2.81
CA GLY A 129 12.07 10.58 -1.99
C GLY A 129 11.38 9.49 -1.19
N PHE A 130 10.45 9.90 -0.33
CA PHE A 130 9.49 8.98 0.30
C PHE A 130 8.79 8.13 -0.76
N LEU A 131 8.32 8.77 -1.84
CA LEU A 131 7.61 8.10 -2.92
C LEU A 131 8.46 7.06 -3.65
N LYS A 132 9.78 7.27 -3.71
CA LYS A 132 10.69 6.26 -4.27
C LYS A 132 10.74 5.03 -3.37
N GLN A 133 10.90 5.20 -2.05
CA GLN A 133 10.93 4.07 -1.11
C GLN A 133 9.59 3.33 -1.10
N PHE A 134 8.50 4.09 -1.20
CA PHE A 134 7.15 3.57 -1.34
C PHE A 134 6.97 2.71 -2.60
N TYR A 135 7.39 3.21 -3.78
CA TYR A 135 7.25 2.42 -5.01
C TYR A 135 8.17 1.20 -5.04
N ASP A 136 9.33 1.24 -4.38
CA ASP A 136 10.16 0.04 -4.22
C ASP A 136 9.41 -1.06 -3.44
N VAL A 137 8.57 -0.71 -2.44
CA VAL A 137 7.68 -1.67 -1.78
C VAL A 137 6.59 -2.12 -2.75
N MET A 138 5.93 -1.19 -3.44
CA MET A 138 4.83 -1.51 -4.36
C MET A 138 5.23 -2.41 -5.53
N GLU A 139 6.46 -2.30 -6.04
CA GLU A 139 6.99 -3.21 -7.07
C GLU A 139 6.91 -4.68 -6.63
N THR A 140 7.01 -4.96 -5.33
CA THR A 140 6.97 -6.32 -4.77
C THR A 140 5.55 -6.83 -4.47
N VAL A 141 4.60 -5.95 -4.13
CA VAL A 141 3.25 -6.35 -3.68
C VAL A 141 2.14 -6.08 -4.70
N ALA A 142 2.34 -5.16 -5.65
CA ALA A 142 1.32 -4.79 -6.63
C ALA A 142 0.83 -5.97 -7.51
N PRO A 143 1.70 -6.89 -7.98
CA PRO A 143 1.24 -8.08 -8.70
C PRO A 143 0.30 -8.96 -7.88
N MET A 144 0.62 -9.16 -6.61
CA MET A 144 -0.19 -9.95 -5.67
C MET A 144 -1.53 -9.25 -5.41
N PHE A 145 -1.55 -7.92 -5.25
CA PHE A 145 -2.79 -7.16 -5.10
C PHE A 145 -3.67 -7.23 -6.35
N ALA A 146 -3.09 -7.12 -7.54
CA ALA A 146 -3.83 -7.25 -8.80
C ALA A 146 -4.50 -8.61 -8.92
N TRP A 147 -3.79 -9.69 -8.56
CA TRP A 147 -4.36 -11.03 -8.56
C TRP A 147 -5.41 -11.21 -7.46
N SER A 148 -5.20 -10.64 -6.27
CA SER A 148 -6.16 -10.72 -5.16
C SER A 148 -7.48 -9.99 -5.45
N LEU A 149 -7.43 -8.90 -6.23
CA LEU A 149 -8.59 -8.09 -6.60
C LEU A 149 -9.34 -8.62 -7.82
N LEU A 150 -8.60 -8.95 -8.87
CA LEU A 150 -9.16 -9.22 -10.20
C LEU A 150 -9.08 -10.69 -10.60
N GLY A 151 -8.26 -11.46 -9.89
CA GLY A 151 -8.09 -12.89 -10.13
C GLY A 151 -9.25 -13.72 -9.58
N SER A 152 -9.16 -15.02 -9.84
CA SER A 152 -10.16 -16.02 -9.45
C SER A 152 -9.81 -16.76 -8.15
N ASP A 153 -8.83 -16.30 -7.38
CA ASP A 153 -8.43 -16.94 -6.11
C ASP A 153 -9.24 -16.37 -4.94
N ASP A 154 -10.20 -17.17 -4.46
CA ASP A 154 -11.10 -16.76 -3.38
C ASP A 154 -10.39 -16.59 -2.02
N LYS A 155 -9.33 -17.37 -1.75
CA LYS A 155 -8.57 -17.28 -0.49
C LYS A 155 -7.76 -16.00 -0.44
N LEU A 156 -7.09 -15.66 -1.54
CA LEU A 156 -6.37 -14.38 -1.65
C LEU A 156 -7.32 -13.20 -1.58
N ARG A 157 -8.50 -13.31 -2.21
CA ARG A 157 -9.52 -12.26 -2.13
C ARG A 157 -10.05 -12.07 -0.72
N GLU A 158 -10.27 -13.14 0.03
CA GLU A 158 -10.69 -13.08 1.44
C GLU A 158 -9.60 -12.44 2.31
N LEU A 159 -8.35 -12.89 2.20
CA LEU A 159 -7.22 -12.30 2.94
C LEU A 159 -7.03 -10.82 2.62
N PHE A 160 -7.19 -10.45 1.35
CA PHE A 160 -7.17 -9.07 0.91
C PHE A 160 -8.34 -8.26 1.48
N GLY A 161 -9.54 -8.86 1.54
CA GLY A 161 -10.70 -8.26 2.19
C GLY A 161 -10.45 -7.97 3.67
N CYS A 162 -9.85 -8.92 4.40
CA CYS A 162 -9.43 -8.74 5.79
C CYS A 162 -8.37 -7.65 5.94
N PHE A 163 -7.35 -7.63 5.08
CA PHE A 163 -6.33 -6.57 5.06
C PHE A 163 -6.97 -5.20 4.84
N ARG A 164 -7.81 -5.06 3.82
CA ARG A 164 -8.56 -3.83 3.54
C ARG A 164 -9.42 -3.42 4.72
N GLY A 165 -10.13 -4.35 5.34
CA GLY A 165 -10.98 -4.10 6.51
C GLY A 165 -10.18 -3.56 7.70
N HIS A 166 -9.03 -4.16 8.01
CA HIS A 166 -8.15 -3.68 9.08
C HIS A 166 -7.61 -2.28 8.80
N ILE A 167 -7.22 -2.00 7.56
CA ILE A 167 -6.71 -0.68 7.17
C ILE A 167 -7.81 0.39 7.24
N VAL A 168 -9.02 0.09 6.76
CA VAL A 168 -10.17 1.03 6.81
C VAL A 168 -10.62 1.27 8.25
N ALA A 169 -10.70 0.22 9.08
CA ALA A 169 -11.03 0.36 10.50
C ALA A 169 -9.99 1.21 11.23
N PHE A 170 -8.70 0.95 10.97
CA PHE A 170 -7.61 1.73 11.51
C PHE A 170 -7.67 3.21 11.12
N HIS A 171 -7.91 3.50 9.83
CA HIS A 171 -8.09 4.88 9.35
C HIS A 171 -9.31 5.54 10.03
N SER A 172 -10.42 4.82 10.14
CA SER A 172 -11.63 5.33 10.80
C SER A 172 -11.43 5.62 12.28
N ASP A 173 -10.65 4.79 12.99
CA ASP A 173 -10.35 4.97 14.42
C ASP A 173 -9.41 6.15 14.68
N ILE A 174 -8.52 6.49 13.74
CA ILE A 174 -7.64 7.67 13.83
C ILE A 174 -8.42 8.96 13.62
N PHE A 175 -9.39 8.97 12.70
CA PHE A 175 -10.17 10.16 12.34
C PHE A 175 -11.50 10.29 13.08
N ASN A 176 -11.79 9.41 14.04
CA ASN A 176 -12.99 9.51 14.85
C ASN A 176 -12.80 10.53 15.98
N GLU A 177 -13.39 11.71 15.82
CA GLU A 177 -13.38 12.80 16.81
C GLU A 177 -14.01 12.42 18.16
N GLU A 178 -14.86 11.39 18.22
CA GLU A 178 -15.43 10.88 19.48
C GLU A 178 -14.45 9.99 20.26
N VAL A 179 -13.42 9.45 19.59
CA VAL A 179 -12.37 8.58 20.17
C VAL A 179 -11.07 9.36 20.38
N VAL A 180 -10.81 10.40 19.58
CA VAL A 180 -9.59 11.20 19.63
C VAL A 180 -9.95 12.67 19.89
N ARG A 181 -9.77 13.14 21.14
CA ARG A 181 -9.89 14.57 21.46
C ARG A 181 -8.76 15.35 20.78
N PHE A 182 -9.09 16.10 19.74
CA PHE A 182 -8.28 17.22 19.29
C PHE A 182 -8.37 18.31 20.34
N THR A 183 -7.34 18.45 21.17
CA THR A 183 -7.15 19.68 21.95
C THR A 183 -6.36 20.63 21.08
N ASP A 184 -7.03 21.63 20.52
CA ASP A 184 -6.37 22.83 20.04
C ASP A 184 -5.55 23.40 21.20
N VAL A 185 -4.24 23.55 20.99
CA VAL A 185 -3.43 24.40 21.85
C VAL A 185 -3.73 25.83 21.41
N SER A 186 -4.85 26.36 21.89
CA SER A 186 -5.08 27.80 21.88
C SER A 186 -3.99 28.45 22.74
N GLU A 187 -3.26 29.37 22.11
CA GLU A 187 -2.16 30.19 22.64
C GLU A 187 -2.43 30.81 24.03
#